data_AF-A0AA35IDH4-F1
#
_entry.id   AF-A0AA35IDH4-F1
#
_cell.length_a   1.000
_cell.length_b   1.000
_cell.length_c   1.000
_cell.angle_alpha   90.00
_cell.angle_beta   90.00
_cell.angle_gamma   90.00
#
_symmetry.space_group_name_H-M   'P 1'
#
loop_
_entity.id
_entity.type
_entity.pdbx_description
1 polymer ?
#
loop_
_entity_poly.entity_id
_entity_poly.type
_entity_poly.pdbx_seq_one_letter_code
_entity_poly.pdbx_strand_id
1 'polypeptide(L)' 'MARVFATIVCRHRWWLKYYLTGVLLVSYATGRDPHLGRVMRWIERGIVVEVR' A
#
# COMPACT_ATOMS: atom_id res chain seq x y z
N MET A 1 -20.13 -24.36 -13.36
CA MET A 1 -19.58 -23.09 -12.84
C MET A 1 -18.09 -23.33 -12.58
N ALA A 2 -17.21 -22.88 -13.48
CA ALA A 2 -15.77 -23.10 -13.34
C ALA A 2 -15.23 -22.15 -12.24
N ARG A 3 -14.49 -22.69 -11.26
CA ARG A 3 -13.77 -21.90 -10.26
C ARG A 3 -12.37 -21.61 -10.81
N VAL A 4 -12.09 -20.34 -11.06
CA VAL A 4 -10.75 -19.87 -11.43
C VAL A 4 -10.03 -19.52 -10.13
N PHE A 5 -8.91 -20.18 -9.87
CA PHE A 5 -8.03 -19.86 -8.75
C PHE A 5 -6.96 -18.90 -9.25
N ALA A 6 -6.98 -17.66 -8.76
CA ALA A 6 -5.94 -16.67 -9.02
C ALA A 6 -5.04 -16.56 -7.79
N THR A 7 -3.74 -16.75 -7.97
CA THR A 7 -2.77 -16.59 -6.88
C THR A 7 -2.29 -15.15 -6.88
N ILE A 8 -2.72 -14.37 -5.90
CA ILE A 8 -2.31 -12.97 -5.74
C ILE A 8 -1.01 -12.95 -4.93
N VAL A 9 0.13 -12.75 -5.60
CA VAL A 9 1.41 -12.57 -4.94
C VAL A 9 1.64 -11.08 -4.75
N CYS A 10 1.42 -10.59 -3.53
CA CYS A 10 1.73 -9.21 -3.16
C CYS A 10 3.20 -9.07 -2.76
N ARG A 11 4.04 -8.56 -3.66
CA ARG A 11 5.42 -8.17 -3.32
C ARG A 11 5.46 -6.69 -2.92
N HIS A 12 5.61 -6.45 -1.62
CA HIS A 12 5.73 -5.11 -1.07
C HIS A 12 7.20 -4.67 -1.00
N ARG A 13 7.51 -3.49 -1.55
CA ARG A 13 8.85 -2.89 -1.48
C ARG A 13 9.16 -2.47 -0.04
N TRP A 14 10.37 -2.76 0.44
CA TRP A 14 10.86 -2.40 1.78
C TRP A 14 10.71 -0.90 2.12
N TRP A 15 10.91 -0.01 1.14
CA TRP A 15 10.74 1.44 1.32
C TRP A 15 9.29 1.86 1.60
N LEU A 16 8.30 1.09 1.14
CA LEU A 16 6.88 1.39 1.39
C LEU A 16 6.55 1.34 2.89
N LYS A 17 7.21 0.43 3.63
CA LYS A 17 7.01 0.29 5.07
C LYS A 17 7.42 1.57 5.80
N TYR A 18 8.62 2.08 5.51
CA TYR A 18 9.12 3.33 6.09
C TYR A 18 8.28 4.55 5.68
N TYR A 19 7.84 4.61 4.42
CA TYR A 19 6.94 5.66 3.96
C TYR A 19 5.61 5.68 4.74
N LEU A 20 4.95 4.53 4.89
CA LEU A 20 3.69 4.43 5.62
C LEU A 20 3.86 4.77 7.11
N THR A 21 4.97 4.34 7.73
CA THR A 21 5.28 4.74 9.11
C THR A 21 5.47 6.25 9.23
N GLY A 22 6.17 6.89 8.29
CA GLY A 22 6.33 8.35 8.27
C GLY A 22 5.00 9.10 8.10
N VAL A 23 4.14 8.62 7.19
CA VAL A 23 2.79 9.18 7.01
C VAL A 23 1.97 9.04 8.30
N LEU A 24 2.00 7.86 8.94
CA LEU A 24 1.27 7.62 10.19
C LEU A 24 1.77 8.51 11.34
N LEU A 25 3.09 8.69 11.47
CA LEU A 25 3.69 9.57 12.47
C LEU A 25 3.29 11.04 12.23
N VAL A 26 3.32 11.51 10.99
CA VAL A 26 2.90 12.87 10.65
C VAL A 26 1.41 13.06 10.91
N SER A 27 0.56 12.09 10.54
CA SER A 27 -0.87 12.15 10.83
C SER A 27 -1.17 12.15 12.31
N TYR A 28 -0.47 11.33 13.10
CA TYR A 28 -0.59 11.32 14.55
C TYR A 28 -0.13 12.64 15.16
N ALA A 29 1.03 13.16 14.75
CA ALA A 29 1.58 14.41 15.27
C ALA A 29 0.75 15.65 14.89
N THR A 30 0.17 15.65 13.69
CA THR A 30 -0.61 16.79 13.18
C THR A 30 -2.10 16.69 13.53
N GLY A 31 -2.56 15.51 13.95
CA GLY A 31 -4.00 15.21 14.13
C GLY A 31 -4.81 15.30 12.82
N ARG A 32 -4.14 15.19 11.67
CA ARG A 32 -4.74 15.36 10.34
C ARG A 32 -4.71 14.06 9.56
N ASP A 33 -5.83 13.74 8.94
CA ASP A 33 -5.93 12.60 8.05
C ASP A 33 -4.99 12.75 6.85
N PRO A 34 -4.23 11.71 6.52
CA PRO A 34 -3.39 11.75 5.35
C PRO A 34 -4.27 11.72 4.11
N HIS A 35 -3.89 12.47 3.08
CA HIS A 35 -4.63 12.47 1.82
C HIS A 35 -4.59 11.07 1.17
N LEU A 36 -5.66 10.30 1.36
CA LEU A 36 -5.77 8.89 0.95
C LEU A 36 -5.41 8.70 -0.54
N GLY A 37 -5.90 9.56 -1.43
CA GLY A 37 -5.56 9.46 -2.86
C GLY A 37 -4.06 9.61 -3.18
N ARG A 38 -3.28 10.32 -2.35
CA ARG A 38 -1.83 10.44 -2.52
C ARG A 38 -1.13 9.20 -1.97
N VAL A 39 -1.53 8.74 -0.79
CA VAL A 39 -0.98 7.55 -0.15
C VAL A 39 -1.25 6.31 -1.01
N MET A 40 -2.46 6.18 -1.56
CA MET A 40 -2.85 5.04 -2.40
C MET A 40 -1.99 4.93 -3.67
N ARG A 41 -1.65 6.04 -4.33
CA ARG A 41 -0.72 6.04 -5.48
C ARG A 41 0.69 5.56 -5.11
N TRP A 42 1.17 5.88 -3.90
CA TRP A 42 2.46 5.38 -3.41
C TRP A 42 2.38 3.90 -3.02
N ILE A 43 1.26 3.47 -2.44
CA ILE A 43 0.98 2.06 -2.16
C ILE A 43 0.94 1.24 -3.46
N GLU A 44 0.20 1.68 -4.49
CA GLU A 44 0.16 1.03 -5.81
C GLU A 44 1.55 0.95 -6.46
N ARG A 45 2.39 1.98 -6.31
CA ARG A 45 3.79 1.93 -6.78
C ARG A 45 4.67 1.00 -5.96
N GLY A 46 4.38 0.85 -4.67
CA GLY A 46 5.16 0.07 -3.72
C GLY A 46 4.75 -1.40 -3.64
N ILE A 47 3.50 -1.73 -4.00
CA ILE A 47 2.95 -3.07 -4.04
C ILE A 47 2.94 -3.52 -5.50
N VAL A 48 3.81 -4.48 -5.81
CA VAL A 48 3.72 -5.21 -7.07
C VAL A 48 2.75 -6.36 -6.84
N VAL A 49 1.57 -6.25 -7.43
CA VAL A 49 0.57 -7.32 -7.43
C VAL A 49 0.83 -8.18 -8.67
N GLU A 50 1.37 -9.37 -8.45
CA GLU A 50 1.55 -10.37 -9.51
C GLU A 50 0.40 -11.38 -9.40
N VAL A 51 -0.44 -11.46 -10.42
CA VAL A 51 -1.55 -12.41 -10.49
C VAL A 51 -1.10 -13.60 -11.34
N ARG A 52 -1.05 -14.78 -10.73
CA ARG A 52 -0.64 -16.04 -11.35
C ARG A 52 -1.79 -17.02 -11.49
#